data_AF-A0A8H4AFB9-F1
#
_entry.id   AF-A0A8H4AFB9-F1
#
_cell.length_a   1.000
_cell.length_b   1.000
_cell.length_c   1.000
_cell.angle_alpha   90.00
_cell.angle_beta   90.00
_cell.angle_gamma   90.00
#
_symmetry.space_group_name_H-M   'P 1'
#
loop_
_entity.id
_entity.type
_entity.pdbx_description
1 polymer ?
#
loop_
_entity_poly.entity_id
_entity_poly.type
_entity_poly.pdbx_seq_one_letter_code
_entity_poly.pdbx_strand_id
1 'polypeptide(L)'
;MQIIDKRNAMLSNYEVLALLREMDEKQREQANSNPNVKFAENLKTIQFEVIQNLSSSESPSSTQTPEQIETTLTQLKNYNLTKSEKLQFINLRPQSIAELELIIEDCEDRFGMDTLRELIYIIGSNLPMPGQVVRRLESGADALDDESMTFIHYPSEHQL
;
A
#
# COMPACT_ATOMS: atom_id res chain seq x y z
N MET A 1 14.77 -30.91 4.34
CA MET A 1 14.75 -29.51 3.85
C MET A 1 15.60 -28.68 4.80
N GLN A 2 16.53 -27.88 4.29
CA GLN A 2 17.37 -26.98 5.11
C GLN A 2 17.19 -25.55 4.61
N ILE A 3 17.20 -24.58 5.53
CA ILE A 3 17.01 -23.15 5.22
C ILE A 3 18.38 -22.58 4.82
N ILE A 4 18.52 -22.15 3.56
CA ILE A 4 19.75 -21.55 3.04
C ILE A 4 19.84 -20.08 3.46
N ASP A 5 18.76 -19.33 3.22
CA ASP A 5 18.63 -17.94 3.64
C ASP A 5 17.28 -17.74 4.33
N LYS A 6 17.31 -17.15 5.53
CA LYS A 6 16.11 -16.87 6.32
C LYS A 6 15.31 -15.67 5.78
N ARG A 7 15.97 -14.71 5.13
CA ARG A 7 15.38 -13.44 4.69
C ARG A 7 15.91 -13.05 3.30
N ASN A 8 15.55 -13.85 2.32
CA ASN A 8 16.01 -13.69 0.94
C ASN A 8 15.49 -12.41 0.27
N ALA A 9 14.24 -12.02 0.57
CA ALA A 9 13.61 -10.84 -0.02
C ALA A 9 12.57 -10.23 0.93
N MET A 10 12.26 -8.95 0.69
CA MET A 10 11.11 -8.28 1.28
C MET A 10 10.05 -8.17 0.19
N LEU A 11 8.80 -8.53 0.52
CA LEU A 11 7.68 -8.49 -0.40
C LEU A 11 6.63 -7.51 0.12
N SER A 12 6.09 -6.70 -0.77
CA SER A 12 4.96 -5.81 -0.50
C SER A 12 3.65 -6.59 -0.43
N ASN A 13 2.68 -6.02 0.28
CA ASN A 13 1.32 -6.55 0.36
C ASN A 13 0.71 -6.72 -1.03
N TYR A 14 1.03 -5.79 -1.94
CA TYR A 14 0.64 -5.85 -3.35
C TYR A 14 1.22 -7.08 -4.06
N GLU A 15 2.53 -7.32 -3.97
CA GLU A 15 3.19 -8.47 -4.61
C GLU A 15 2.65 -9.80 -4.07
N VAL A 16 2.43 -9.88 -2.76
CA VAL A 16 1.83 -11.07 -2.12
C VAL A 16 0.41 -11.29 -2.65
N LEU A 17 -0.41 -10.24 -2.72
CA LEU A 17 -1.77 -10.34 -3.24
C LEU A 17 -1.80 -10.75 -4.71
N ALA A 18 -0.95 -10.16 -5.55
CA ALA A 18 -0.83 -10.49 -6.97
C ALA A 18 -0.44 -11.96 -7.18
N LEU A 19 0.57 -12.43 -6.43
CA LEU A 19 1.02 -13.81 -6.47
C LEU A 19 -0.09 -14.78 -6.05
N LEU A 20 -0.80 -14.49 -4.95
CA LEU A 20 -1.87 -15.36 -4.46
C LEU A 20 -3.04 -15.45 -5.43
N ARG A 21 -3.39 -14.34 -6.11
CA ARG A 21 -4.42 -14.34 -7.16
C ARG A 21 -4.00 -15.18 -8.37
N GLU A 22 -2.75 -15.04 -8.83
CA GLU A 22 -2.21 -15.88 -9.91
C GLU A 22 -2.23 -17.37 -9.54
N MET A 23 -1.88 -17.70 -8.30
CA MET A 23 -1.94 -19.07 -7.79
C MET A 23 -3.37 -19.62 -7.73
N ASP A 24 -4.35 -18.82 -7.30
CA ASP A 24 -5.76 -19.23 -7.25
C ASP A 24 -6.32 -19.49 -8.66
N GLU A 25 -6.00 -18.62 -9.62
CA GLU A 25 -6.41 -18.77 -11.02
C GLU A 25 -5.83 -20.07 -11.64
N LYS A 26 -4.54 -20.31 -11.49
CA LYS A 26 -3.90 -21.56 -11.95
C LYS A 26 -4.52 -22.81 -11.32
N GLN A 27 -4.90 -22.74 -10.05
CA GLN A 27 -5.57 -23.87 -9.38
C GLN A 27 -6.97 -24.12 -9.95
N ARG A 28 -7.72 -23.07 -10.27
CA ARG A 28 -9.04 -23.18 -10.92
C ARG A 28 -8.93 -23.78 -12.32
N GLU A 29 -7.96 -23.34 -13.11
CA GLU A 29 -7.69 -23.91 -14.44
C GLU A 29 -7.33 -25.39 -14.38
N GLN A 30 -6.50 -25.79 -13.42
CA GLN A 30 -6.14 -27.19 -13.20
C GLN A 30 -7.33 -28.04 -12.74
N ALA A 31 -8.17 -27.51 -11.86
CA ALA A 31 -9.38 -28.19 -11.41
C ALA A 31 -10.41 -28.36 -12.54
N ASN A 32 -10.53 -27.37 -13.42
CA ASN A 32 -11.38 -27.44 -14.62
C ASN A 32 -10.85 -28.46 -15.64
N SER A 33 -9.54 -28.56 -15.79
CA SER A 33 -8.89 -29.49 -16.74
C SER A 33 -8.90 -30.93 -16.23
N ASN A 34 -8.72 -31.13 -14.92
CA ASN A 34 -8.61 -32.45 -14.28
C ASN A 34 -9.37 -32.49 -12.95
N PRO A 35 -10.60 -33.06 -12.92
CA PRO A 35 -11.43 -33.11 -11.70
C PRO A 35 -10.82 -33.90 -10.52
N ASN A 36 -9.79 -34.71 -10.77
CA ASN A 36 -9.10 -35.49 -9.74
C ASN A 36 -7.99 -34.72 -9.01
N VAL A 37 -7.62 -33.52 -9.48
CA VAL A 37 -6.60 -32.70 -8.81
C VAL A 37 -7.17 -32.15 -7.51
N LYS A 38 -6.55 -32.51 -6.38
CA LYS A 38 -6.91 -32.02 -5.06
C LYS A 38 -5.77 -31.18 -4.51
N PHE A 39 -6.09 -29.96 -4.09
CA PHE A 39 -5.16 -29.10 -3.35
C PHE A 39 -5.40 -29.27 -1.85
N ALA A 40 -4.34 -29.10 -1.06
CA ALA A 40 -4.42 -29.22 0.39
C ALA A 40 -5.40 -28.19 0.98
N GLU A 41 -6.30 -28.63 1.86
CA GLU A 41 -7.32 -27.76 2.47
C GLU A 41 -6.68 -26.60 3.24
N ASN A 42 -5.63 -26.89 4.04
CA ASN A 42 -4.89 -25.88 4.78
C ASN A 42 -4.32 -24.77 3.88
N LEU A 43 -3.86 -25.12 2.67
CA LEU A 43 -3.35 -24.15 1.71
C LEU A 43 -4.48 -23.24 1.21
N LYS A 44 -5.63 -23.82 0.85
CA LYS A 44 -6.80 -23.05 0.40
C LYS A 44 -7.28 -22.08 1.47
N THR A 45 -7.34 -22.51 2.73
CA THR A 45 -7.75 -21.64 3.84
C THR A 45 -6.82 -20.45 3.99
N ILE A 46 -5.50 -20.69 4.06
CA ILE A 46 -4.51 -19.61 4.18
C ILE A 46 -4.59 -18.66 2.98
N GLN A 47 -4.69 -19.19 1.75
CA GLN A 47 -4.81 -18.36 0.55
C GLN A 47 -6.05 -17.48 0.60
N PHE A 48 -7.21 -18.06 0.95
CA PHE A 48 -8.46 -17.33 1.05
C PHE A 48 -8.39 -16.23 2.10
N GLU A 49 -7.97 -16.55 3.32
CA GLU A 49 -7.88 -15.58 4.43
C GLU A 49 -6.92 -14.43 4.10
N VAL A 50 -5.75 -14.73 3.53
CA VAL A 50 -4.77 -13.69 3.17
C VAL A 50 -5.28 -12.83 2.02
N ILE A 51 -5.89 -13.41 0.99
CA ILE A 51 -6.49 -12.64 -0.12
C ILE A 51 -7.61 -11.74 0.41
N GLN A 52 -8.49 -12.24 1.29
CA GLN A 52 -9.55 -11.45 1.89
C GLN A 52 -9.00 -10.28 2.71
N ASN A 53 -8.00 -10.53 3.55
CA ASN A 53 -7.36 -9.48 4.35
C ASN A 53 -6.70 -8.40 3.48
N LEU A 54 -5.93 -8.80 2.46
CA LEU A 54 -5.19 -7.88 1.58
C LEU A 54 -6.08 -7.20 0.52
N SER A 55 -7.26 -7.75 0.23
CA SER A 55 -8.25 -7.17 -0.69
C SER A 55 -9.30 -6.31 0.03
N SER A 56 -9.26 -6.25 1.37
CA SER A 56 -10.18 -5.43 2.17
C SER A 56 -10.09 -3.96 1.77
N SER A 57 -11.20 -3.23 1.87
CA SER A 57 -11.27 -1.81 1.46
C SER A 57 -10.29 -0.90 2.21
N GLU A 58 -9.94 -1.28 3.44
CA GLU A 58 -8.96 -0.58 4.29
C GLU A 58 -7.52 -0.89 3.87
N SER A 59 -7.29 -1.92 3.06
CA SER A 59 -5.96 -2.35 2.65
C SER A 59 -5.50 -1.59 1.39
N PRO A 60 -4.36 -0.87 1.44
CA PRO A 60 -3.84 -0.16 0.27
C PRO A 60 -3.58 -1.06 -0.93
N SER A 61 -3.20 -2.32 -0.72
CA SER A 61 -2.86 -3.28 -1.78
C SER A 61 -4.00 -3.62 -2.73
N SER A 62 -5.26 -3.39 -2.33
CA SER A 62 -6.43 -3.66 -3.17
C SER A 62 -6.56 -2.68 -4.35
N THR A 63 -6.06 -1.45 -4.17
CA THR A 63 -6.26 -0.33 -5.10
C THR A 63 -4.98 0.11 -5.82
N GLN A 64 -3.82 -0.36 -5.35
CA GLN A 64 -2.53 -0.04 -5.94
C GLN A 64 -2.31 -0.73 -7.28
N THR A 65 -1.61 -0.04 -8.18
CA THR A 65 -1.08 -0.62 -9.41
C THR A 65 0.46 -0.70 -9.37
N PRO A 66 1.09 -1.59 -10.17
CA PRO A 66 2.55 -1.68 -10.26
C PRO A 66 3.20 -0.35 -10.65
N GLU A 67 2.57 0.36 -11.59
CA GLU A 67 3.04 1.64 -12.12
C GLU A 67 3.08 2.73 -11.04
N GLN A 68 2.05 2.76 -10.18
CA GLN A 68 1.98 3.67 -9.04
C GLN A 68 3.07 3.37 -8.01
N ILE A 69 3.30 2.09 -7.71
CA ILE A 69 4.34 1.66 -6.77
C ILE A 69 5.73 2.02 -7.31
N GLU A 70 6.00 1.77 -8.59
CA GLU A 70 7.28 2.09 -9.22
C GLU A 70 7.54 3.60 -9.27
N THR A 71 6.51 4.39 -9.61
CA THR A 71 6.58 5.85 -9.61
C THR A 71 6.86 6.38 -8.22
N THR A 72 6.15 5.87 -7.20
CA THR A 72 6.37 6.23 -5.79
C THR A 72 7.78 5.90 -5.35
N LEU A 73 8.25 4.67 -5.61
CA LEU A 73 9.62 4.25 -5.26
C LEU A 73 10.68 5.10 -5.93
N THR A 74 10.46 5.54 -7.18
CA THR A 74 11.38 6.40 -7.91
C THR A 74 11.46 7.79 -7.29
N GLN A 75 10.34 8.37 -6.89
CA GLN A 75 10.33 9.66 -6.19
C GLN A 75 10.94 9.55 -4.78
N LEU A 76 10.69 8.44 -4.07
CA LEU A 76 11.27 8.15 -2.76
C LEU A 76 12.79 7.87 -2.78
N LYS A 77 13.43 7.76 -3.95
CA LYS A 77 14.90 7.61 -4.05
C LYS A 77 15.65 8.87 -3.61
N ASN A 78 15.03 10.04 -3.77
CA ASN A 78 15.65 11.32 -3.43
C ASN A 78 15.72 11.54 -1.90
N TYR A 79 14.91 10.79 -1.15
CA TYR A 79 14.87 10.85 0.30
C TYR A 79 15.71 9.70 0.89
N ASN A 80 16.42 9.99 1.98
CA ASN A 80 17.28 9.02 2.67
C ASN A 80 16.45 8.06 3.55
N LEU A 81 15.55 7.33 2.91
CA LEU A 81 14.67 6.32 3.52
C LEU A 81 15.26 4.92 3.35
N THR A 82 15.16 4.11 4.39
CA THR A 82 15.57 2.70 4.38
C THR A 82 14.64 1.87 3.50
N LYS A 83 15.09 0.66 3.11
CA LYS A 83 14.24 -0.25 2.33
C LYS A 83 12.97 -0.64 3.09
N SER A 84 13.08 -0.82 4.40
CA SER A 84 11.95 -1.16 5.29
C SER A 84 10.93 -0.02 5.36
N GLU A 85 11.38 1.23 5.48
CA GLU A 85 10.50 2.41 5.50
C GLU A 85 9.75 2.57 4.18
N LYS A 86 10.44 2.44 3.05
CA LYS A 86 9.82 2.48 1.71
C LYS A 86 8.76 1.38 1.55
N LEU A 87 9.05 0.18 2.06
CA LEU A 87 8.10 -0.92 2.04
C LEU A 87 6.88 -0.64 2.91
N GLN A 88 7.07 -0.07 4.11
CA GLN A 88 5.98 0.32 4.99
C GLN A 88 5.11 1.42 4.38
N PHE A 89 5.70 2.41 3.68
CA PHE A 89 4.92 3.43 2.97
C PHE A 89 4.00 2.83 1.91
N ILE A 90 4.49 1.83 1.15
CA ILE A 90 3.66 1.14 0.16
C ILE A 90 2.56 0.32 0.85
N ASN A 91 2.88 -0.39 1.92
CA ASN A 91 1.94 -1.29 2.58
C ASN A 91 0.87 -0.59 3.41
N LEU A 92 1.19 0.56 4.01
CA LEU A 92 0.33 1.30 4.93
C LEU A 92 -0.28 2.55 4.30
N ARG A 93 0.36 3.14 3.28
CA ARG A 93 -0.08 4.39 2.62
C ARG A 93 -0.38 5.50 3.66
N PRO A 94 0.65 6.03 4.34
CA PRO A 94 0.45 7.00 5.40
C PRO A 94 -0.19 8.30 4.89
N GLN A 95 -1.14 8.85 5.65
CA GLN A 95 -1.91 10.05 5.27
C GLN A 95 -1.60 11.28 6.12
N SER A 96 -0.95 11.09 7.26
CA SER A 96 -0.65 12.15 8.22
C SER A 96 0.83 12.15 8.61
N ILE A 97 1.32 13.30 9.08
CA ILE A 97 2.70 13.43 9.59
C ILE A 97 2.90 12.49 10.79
N ALA A 98 1.90 12.38 11.67
CA ALA A 98 1.94 11.47 12.82
C ALA A 98 2.15 10.01 12.38
N GLU A 99 1.53 9.56 11.28
CA GLU A 99 1.77 8.21 10.75
C GLU A 99 3.19 8.05 10.18
N LEU A 100 3.75 9.10 9.55
CA LEU A 100 5.14 9.06 9.09
C LEU A 100 6.12 8.96 10.26
N GLU A 101 5.89 9.69 11.35
CA GLU A 101 6.70 9.63 12.57
C GLU A 101 6.67 8.25 13.23
N LEU A 102 5.56 7.51 13.10
CA LEU A 102 5.46 6.12 13.57
C LEU A 102 6.21 5.12 12.68
N ILE A 103 6.44 5.45 11.40
CA ILE A 103 7.11 4.58 10.43
C ILE A 103 8.62 4.84 10.37
N ILE A 104 9.02 6.12 10.42
CA ILE A 104 10.41 6.56 10.29
C ILE A 104 11.05 6.61 11.68
N GLU A 105 12.10 5.82 11.89
CA GLU A 105 12.91 5.91 13.11
C GLU A 105 13.69 7.24 13.16
N ASP A 106 13.73 7.87 14.34
CA ASP A 106 14.37 9.17 14.60
C ASP A 106 13.94 10.25 13.57
N CYS A 107 12.64 10.32 13.31
CA CYS A 107 12.04 11.16 12.26
C CYS A 107 12.45 12.64 12.37
N GLU A 108 12.33 13.22 13.58
CA GLU A 108 12.63 14.63 13.87
C GLU A 108 14.10 15.01 13.60
N ASP A 109 15.03 14.07 13.80
CA ASP A 109 16.46 14.29 13.58
C ASP A 109 16.84 14.14 12.10
N ARG A 110 16.09 13.33 11.33
CA ARG A 110 16.40 13.00 9.94
C ARG A 110 15.70 13.90 8.92
N PHE A 111 14.50 14.37 9.22
CA PHE A 111 13.67 15.11 8.28
C PHE A 111 13.04 16.34 8.92
N GLY A 112 13.09 17.45 8.19
CA GLY A 112 12.35 18.65 8.56
C GLY A 112 10.86 18.52 8.23
N MET A 113 10.02 19.32 8.90
CA MET A 113 8.57 19.32 8.70
C MET A 113 8.16 19.56 7.23
N ASP A 114 8.89 20.39 6.49
CA ASP A 114 8.58 20.64 5.08
C ASP A 114 8.82 19.40 4.20
N THR A 115 9.87 18.62 4.50
CA THR A 115 10.13 17.35 3.82
C THR A 115 9.05 16.31 4.12
N LEU A 116 8.57 16.24 5.37
CA LEU A 116 7.48 15.34 5.74
C LEU A 116 6.17 15.70 5.01
N ARG A 117 5.87 17.00 4.87
CA ARG A 117 4.72 17.47 4.07
C ARG A 117 4.85 17.08 2.59
N GLU A 118 6.04 17.21 2.02
CA GLU A 118 6.30 16.76 0.64
C GLU A 118 6.10 15.24 0.49
N LEU A 119 6.58 14.45 1.45
CA LEU A 119 6.41 13.00 1.43
C LEU A 119 4.94 12.58 1.46
N ILE A 120 4.14 13.21 2.33
CA ILE A 120 2.67 12.98 2.35
C ILE A 120 2.06 13.34 1.00
N TYR A 121 2.44 14.46 0.41
CA TYR A 121 1.92 14.88 -0.89
C TYR A 121 2.28 13.89 -2.01
N ILE A 122 3.52 13.41 -2.04
CA ILE A 122 4.01 12.41 -2.99
C ILE A 122 3.21 11.10 -2.85
N ILE A 123 3.02 10.62 -1.63
CA ILE A 123 2.29 9.39 -1.34
C ILE A 123 0.83 9.54 -1.75
N GLY A 124 0.16 10.62 -1.36
CA GLY A 124 -1.23 10.88 -1.72
C GLY A 124 -1.44 11.04 -3.23
N SER A 125 -0.52 11.69 -3.92
CA SER A 125 -0.63 11.92 -5.37
C SER A 125 -0.39 10.64 -6.18
N ASN A 126 0.53 9.76 -5.76
CA ASN A 126 0.86 8.55 -6.51
C ASN A 126 0.03 7.33 -6.11
N LEU A 127 -0.45 7.27 -4.86
CA LEU A 127 -1.24 6.16 -4.33
C LEU A 127 -2.65 6.66 -3.94
N PRO A 128 -3.50 7.02 -4.92
CA PRO A 128 -4.82 7.56 -4.65
C PRO A 128 -5.70 6.54 -3.92
N MET A 129 -6.39 6.98 -2.88
CA MET A 129 -7.42 6.18 -2.22
C MET A 129 -8.77 6.44 -2.92
N PRO A 130 -9.50 5.39 -3.34
CA PRO A 130 -10.82 5.59 -3.93
C PRO A 130 -11.74 6.30 -2.93
N GLY A 131 -12.20 7.50 -3.29
CA GLY A 131 -13.11 8.30 -2.46
C GLY A 131 -12.48 9.46 -1.67
N GLN A 132 -11.17 9.69 -1.76
CA GLN A 132 -10.47 10.71 -0.96
C GLN A 132 -9.69 11.71 -1.84
N VAL A 133 -9.94 13.01 -1.68
CA VAL A 133 -9.28 14.09 -2.46
C VAL A 133 -7.95 14.45 -1.84
N VAL A 134 -6.87 14.53 -2.61
CA VAL A 134 -5.62 15.15 -2.15
C VAL A 134 -5.62 16.62 -2.55
N ARG A 135 -5.78 17.55 -1.60
CA ARG A 135 -5.54 18.99 -1.87
C ARG A 135 -4.05 19.29 -1.70
N ARG A 136 -3.49 20.01 -2.68
CA ARG A 136 -2.17 20.65 -2.55
C ARG A 136 -2.28 21.73 -1.47
N LEU A 137 -1.32 21.79 -0.56
CA LEU A 137 -1.11 22.95 0.32
C LEU A 137 -0.76 24.14 -0.58
N GLU A 138 -1.75 24.96 -0.95
CA GLU A 138 -1.47 26.25 -1.56
C GLU A 138 -1.05 27.21 -0.44
N SER A 139 0.17 27.75 -0.56
CA SER A 139 0.70 28.75 0.36
C SER A 139 -0.16 30.00 0.34
N GLY A 140 -1.01 30.18 1.34
CA GLY A 140 -1.78 31.40 1.50
C GLY A 140 -2.84 31.29 2.59
N ALA A 141 -2.48 31.79 3.78
CA ALA A 141 -3.38 32.28 4.83
C ALA A 141 -4.67 31.49 5.06
N ASP A 142 -4.63 30.53 5.98
CA ASP A 142 -5.42 30.63 7.21
C ASP A 142 -4.98 29.51 8.17
N ALA A 143 -4.75 29.89 9.43
CA ALA A 143 -4.54 28.97 10.51
C ALA A 143 -5.84 28.20 10.74
N LEU A 144 -5.90 26.97 10.23
CA LEU A 144 -6.93 26.00 10.56
C LEU A 144 -6.25 24.83 11.25
N ASP A 145 -6.82 24.49 12.40
CA ASP A 145 -6.29 23.59 13.40
C ASP A 145 -5.67 22.30 12.83
N ASP A 146 -4.56 21.90 13.45
CA ASP A 146 -3.70 20.74 13.17
C ASP A 146 -4.45 19.38 13.16
N GLU A 147 -5.73 19.37 13.50
CA GLU A 147 -6.61 18.19 13.59
C GLU A 147 -7.59 18.02 12.41
N SER A 148 -7.57 18.87 11.38
CA SER A 148 -8.60 18.84 10.33
C SER A 148 -8.10 18.77 8.88
N MET A 149 -7.10 17.92 8.60
CA MET A 149 -6.89 17.42 7.24
C MET A 149 -7.86 16.29 6.90
N THR A 150 -9.16 16.55 7.02
CA THR A 150 -10.20 15.62 6.62
C THR A 150 -10.52 15.80 5.14
N PHE A 151 -10.03 14.87 4.33
CA PHE A 151 -10.21 14.82 2.89
C PHE A 151 -11.60 14.28 2.53
N ILE A 152 -12.45 15.08 1.86
CA ILE A 152 -13.80 14.67 1.43
C ILE A 152 -13.92 14.75 -0.09
N HIS A 153 -14.27 13.64 -0.77
CA HIS A 153 -15.03 13.68 -2.03
C HIS A 153 -16.27 12.81 -1.92
N TYR A 154 -17.39 13.30 -2.42
CA TYR A 154 -18.60 12.51 -2.59
C TYR A 154 -18.45 11.54 -3.78
N PRO A 155 -19.09 10.37 -3.73
CA PRO A 155 -19.17 9.48 -4.88
C PRO A 155 -19.89 10.21 -6.01
N SER A 156 -19.31 10.21 -7.21
CA SER A 156 -20.04 10.52 -8.43
C SER A 156 -21.18 9.51 -8.53
N GLU A 157 -22.40 9.99 -8.32
CA GLU A 157 -23.59 9.17 -8.52
C GLU A 157 -23.50 8.48 -9.88
N HIS A 158 -23.73 7.18 -9.86
CA HIS A 158 -24.09 6.42 -11.05
C HIS A 158 -25.26 7.14 -11.74
N GLN A 159 -24.98 7.86 -12.81
CA GLN A 159 -26.01 8.23 -13.77
C GLN A 159 -26.20 7.05 -14.72
N LEU A 160 -27.28 6.32 -14.44
CA LEU A 160 -28.01 5.47 -15.37
C LEU A 160 -28.35 6.22 -16.66
#